data_AF-A0A7C5VP76-F1
#
_entry.id   AF-A0A7C5VP76-F1
#
_cell.length_a   1.000
_cell.length_b   1.000
_cell.length_c   1.000
_cell.angle_alpha   90.00
_cell.angle_beta   90.00
_cell.angle_gamma   90.00
#
_symmetry.space_group_name_H-M   'P 1'
#
loop_
_entity.id
_entity.type
_entity.pdbx_description
1 polymer ?
#
loop_
_entity_poly.entity_id
_entity_poly.type
_entity_poly.pdbx_seq_one_letter_code
_entity_poly.pdbx_strand_id
1 'polypeptide(L)'
;MDPTSNVDEEVNIAGWEIGEFKAYVTEHSYGDNTYSRFIFSIQLKRPMLSSFVKNVLPVIVITTISLLTFFISPQNFSQRIGLGVTTLMSATTFHLALLSGIPPIGYLTLADRMMLSIYTIFLYNLLVSVYIMKLVDTKKAEEAQKFNKKAAKILPILIIALLIIQLTI
;
A
#
# COMPACT_ATOMS: atom_id res chain seq x y z
N MET A 1 34.43 27.74 -0.50
CA MET A 1 33.52 27.52 0.63
C MET A 1 34.30 26.91 1.76
N ASP A 2 34.05 27.35 2.99
CA ASP A 2 34.73 26.85 4.18
C ASP A 2 34.22 25.42 4.49
N PRO A 3 35.10 24.40 4.65
CA PRO A 3 34.72 23.04 5.03
C PRO A 3 33.92 22.95 6.35
N THR A 4 33.96 24.00 7.18
CA THR A 4 33.28 24.06 8.49
C THR A 4 31.80 24.45 8.38
N SER A 5 31.35 24.95 7.23
CA SER A 5 29.94 25.32 6.99
C SER A 5 29.11 24.10 6.58
N ASN A 6 29.00 23.11 7.46
CA ASN A 6 28.22 21.88 7.23
C ASN A 6 27.11 21.74 8.30
N VAL A 7 26.21 20.78 8.12
CA VAL A 7 25.25 20.36 9.15
C VAL A 7 26.01 19.70 10.29
N ASP A 8 25.68 20.08 11.52
CA ASP A 8 26.25 19.48 12.73
C ASP A 8 25.90 17.97 12.79
N GLU A 9 26.91 17.14 13.11
CA GLU A 9 26.79 15.68 13.14
C GLU A 9 25.84 15.19 14.24
N GLU A 10 25.57 16.01 15.27
CA GLU A 10 24.63 15.70 16.34
C GLU A 10 23.16 15.98 15.96
N VAL A 11 22.91 16.60 14.80
CA VAL A 11 21.55 16.92 14.36
C VAL A 11 20.78 15.64 14.07
N ASN A 12 19.73 15.42 14.83
CA ASN A 12 18.81 14.30 14.65
C ASN A 12 17.40 14.82 14.34
N ILE A 13 16.88 14.47 13.17
CA ILE A 13 15.52 14.79 12.78
C ILE A 13 14.68 13.52 12.88
N ALA A 14 13.73 13.51 13.82
CA ALA A 14 12.89 12.35 14.06
C ALA A 14 12.17 11.88 12.78
N GLY A 15 12.40 10.63 12.39
CA GLY A 15 11.77 10.03 11.21
C GLY A 15 12.48 10.30 9.88
N TRP A 16 13.64 10.95 9.89
CA TRP A 16 14.41 11.29 8.69
C TRP A 16 15.89 10.97 8.89
N GLU A 17 16.51 10.47 7.83
CA GLU A 17 17.96 10.33 7.70
C GLU A 17 18.50 11.55 6.95
N ILE A 18 19.49 12.21 7.53
CA ILE A 18 20.14 13.38 6.94
C ILE A 18 21.14 12.90 5.91
N GLY A 19 21.01 13.41 4.68
CA GLY A 19 21.87 13.14 3.55
C GLY A 19 22.84 14.29 3.28
N GLU A 20 23.18 14.46 2.00
CA GLU A 20 24.17 15.46 1.57
C GLU A 20 23.69 16.90 1.84
N PHE A 21 24.59 17.72 2.37
CA PHE A 21 24.44 19.17 2.49
C PHE A 21 25.08 19.86 1.29
N LYS A 22 24.37 20.81 0.68
CA LYS A 22 24.87 21.64 -0.43
C LYS A 22 24.63 23.09 -0.12
N ALA A 23 25.66 23.92 -0.28
CA ALA A 23 25.51 25.36 -0.25
C ALA A 23 26.19 25.95 -1.48
N TYR A 24 25.59 27.00 -2.06
CA TYR A 24 26.19 27.75 -3.16
C TYR A 24 25.52 29.13 -3.31
N VAL A 25 26.22 30.05 -3.96
CA VAL A 25 25.67 31.36 -4.34
C VAL A 25 25.24 31.29 -5.80
N THR A 26 24.04 31.77 -6.10
CA THR A 26 23.53 31.96 -7.46
C THR A 26 22.99 33.38 -7.61
N GLU A 27 22.82 33.86 -8.83
CA GLU A 27 22.05 35.09 -9.08
C GLU A 27 20.59 34.75 -9.36
N HIS A 28 19.68 35.64 -8.95
CA HIS A 28 18.27 35.54 -9.28
C HIS A 28 17.70 36.91 -9.63
N SER A 29 17.01 36.98 -10.76
CA SER A 29 16.39 38.22 -11.24
C SER A 29 14.95 38.34 -10.75
N TYR A 30 14.62 39.50 -10.20
CA TYR A 30 13.27 39.90 -9.81
C TYR A 30 12.86 41.11 -10.65
N GLY A 31 12.10 40.86 -11.72
CA GLY A 31 11.84 41.87 -12.74
C GLY A 31 13.14 42.28 -13.44
N ASP A 32 13.42 43.59 -13.47
CA ASP A 32 14.60 44.14 -14.16
C ASP A 32 15.88 44.14 -13.31
N ASN A 33 15.80 43.75 -12.02
CA ASN A 33 16.94 43.78 -11.10
C ASN A 33 17.43 42.39 -10.75
N THR A 34 18.76 42.21 -10.72
CA THR A 34 19.41 40.94 -10.36
C THR A 34 20.06 41.05 -9.00
N TYR A 35 19.84 40.04 -8.17
CA TYR A 35 20.37 39.97 -6.80
C TYR A 35 21.11 38.66 -6.58
N SER A 36 22.17 38.70 -5.76
CA SER A 36 22.84 37.49 -5.28
C SER A 36 21.92 36.75 -4.29
N ARG A 37 21.81 35.44 -4.45
CA ARG A 37 21.06 34.52 -3.60
C ARG A 37 21.98 33.42 -3.09
N PHE A 38 22.09 33.32 -1.77
CA PHE A 38 22.74 32.18 -1.12
C PHE A 38 21.70 31.07 -0.90
N ILE A 39 21.97 29.87 -1.41
CA ILE A 39 21.10 28.70 -1.27
C ILE A 39 21.84 27.64 -0.45
N PHE A 40 21.16 27.11 0.56
CA PHE A 40 21.57 25.90 1.28
C PHE A 40 20.48 24.83 1.13
N SER A 41 20.88 23.57 0.99
CA SER A 41 20.00 22.44 0.77
C SER A 41 20.49 21.25 1.60
N ILE A 42 19.55 20.59 2.28
CA ILE A 42 19.79 19.37 3.03
C ILE A 42 18.90 18.29 2.41
N GLN A 43 19.51 17.18 2.02
CA GLN A 43 18.74 16.02 1.59
C GLN A 43 18.17 15.29 2.82
N LEU A 44 16.85 15.09 2.86
CA LEU A 44 16.21 14.26 3.88
C LEU A 44 15.68 12.98 3.23
N LYS A 45 16.02 11.82 3.78
CA LYS A 45 15.54 10.52 3.33
C LYS A 45 14.71 9.85 4.41
N ARG A 46 13.73 9.05 4.02
CA ARG A 46 13.00 8.23 4.99
C ARG A 46 13.80 6.96 5.26
N PRO A 47 13.90 6.51 6.52
CA PRO A 47 14.53 5.23 6.85
C PRO A 47 13.75 4.10 6.18
N MET A 48 14.40 3.42 5.24
CA MET A 48 13.75 2.44 4.35
C MET A 48 13.15 1.27 5.12
N LEU A 49 13.91 0.66 6.04
CA LEU A 49 13.47 -0.54 6.76
C LEU A 49 12.26 -0.26 7.66
N SER A 50 12.32 0.79 8.48
CA SER A 50 11.23 1.10 9.42
C SER A 50 9.96 1.57 8.69
N SER A 51 10.11 2.33 7.60
CA SER A 51 8.99 2.73 6.75
C SER A 51 8.37 1.54 6.03
N PHE A 52 9.19 0.62 5.52
CA PHE A 52 8.73 -0.59 4.86
C PHE A 52 7.95 -1.47 5.82
N VAL A 53 8.51 -1.78 6.99
CA VAL A 53 7.85 -2.65 7.97
C VAL A 53 6.52 -2.05 8.43
N LYS A 54 6.47 -0.75 8.76
CA LYS A 54 5.23 -0.10 9.24
C LYS A 54 4.11 -0.09 8.21
N ASN A 55 4.44 0.00 6.92
CA ASN A 55 3.43 0.11 5.87
C ASN A 55 3.08 -1.23 5.23
N VAL A 56 4.05 -2.11 5.03
CA VAL A 56 3.88 -3.35 4.27
C VAL A 56 3.43 -4.51 5.15
N LEU A 57 3.92 -4.60 6.40
CA LEU A 57 3.57 -5.69 7.30
C LEU A 57 2.06 -5.76 7.59
N PRO A 58 1.35 -4.66 7.92
CA PRO A 58 -0.09 -4.71 8.17
C PRO A 58 -0.87 -5.21 6.96
N VAL A 59 -0.49 -4.74 5.77
CA VAL A 59 -1.10 -5.16 4.50
C VAL A 59 -0.93 -6.65 4.28
N ILE A 60 0.29 -7.19 4.44
CA ILE A 60 0.55 -8.63 4.29
C ILE A 60 -0.32 -9.45 5.25
N VAL A 61 -0.45 -9.01 6.51
CA VAL A 61 -1.26 -9.69 7.52
C VAL A 61 -2.74 -9.71 7.10
N ILE A 62 -3.31 -8.55 6.75
CA ILE A 62 -4.72 -8.45 6.34
C ILE A 62 -4.97 -9.27 5.07
N THR A 63 -4.06 -9.21 4.09
CA THR A 63 -4.17 -10.02 2.87
C THR A 63 -4.13 -11.50 3.17
N THR A 64 -3.18 -11.96 4.00
CA THR A 64 -3.08 -13.37 4.38
C THR A 64 -4.36 -13.87 5.06
N ILE A 65 -4.94 -13.09 5.97
CA ILE A 65 -6.22 -13.41 6.61
C ILE A 65 -7.34 -13.54 5.57
N SER A 66 -7.38 -12.65 4.58
CA SER A 66 -8.36 -12.74 3.49
C SER A 66 -8.21 -14.05 2.72
N LEU A 67 -6.97 -14.49 2.43
CA LEU A 67 -6.70 -15.75 1.74
C LEU A 67 -7.14 -16.99 2.54
N LEU A 68 -7.15 -16.93 3.88
CA LEU A 68 -7.63 -18.02 4.72
C LEU A 68 -9.10 -18.37 4.46
N THR A 69 -9.89 -17.45 3.91
CA THR A 69 -11.28 -17.68 3.49
C THR A 69 -11.41 -18.90 2.56
N PHE A 70 -10.43 -19.16 1.70
CA PHE A 70 -10.45 -20.31 0.78
C PHE A 70 -10.26 -21.66 1.48
N PHE A 71 -9.66 -21.68 2.67
CA PHE A 71 -9.44 -22.89 3.48
C PHE A 71 -10.65 -23.24 4.36
N ILE A 72 -11.54 -22.29 4.60
CA ILE A 72 -12.78 -22.52 5.35
C ILE A 72 -13.73 -23.38 4.51
N SER A 73 -14.51 -24.26 5.14
CA SER A 73 -15.48 -25.07 4.42
C SER A 73 -16.51 -24.20 3.64
N PRO A 74 -16.88 -24.55 2.39
CA PRO A 74 -17.94 -23.87 1.65
C PRO A 74 -19.29 -23.79 2.38
N GLN A 75 -19.58 -24.75 3.27
CA GLN A 75 -20.81 -24.75 4.06
C GLN A 75 -20.82 -23.65 5.13
N ASN A 76 -19.66 -23.16 5.57
CA ASN A 76 -19.54 -22.13 6.60
C ASN A 76 -19.55 -20.72 5.99
N PHE A 77 -20.60 -20.40 5.23
CA PHE A 77 -20.68 -19.14 4.48
C PHE A 77 -20.66 -17.90 5.40
N SER A 78 -21.27 -17.96 6.57
CA SER A 78 -21.29 -16.84 7.54
C SER A 78 -19.87 -16.43 7.95
N GLN A 79 -18.99 -17.40 8.23
CA GLN A 79 -17.59 -17.14 8.58
C GLN A 79 -16.81 -16.54 7.41
N ARG A 80 -17.05 -17.04 6.19
CA ARG A 80 -16.41 -16.54 4.97
C ARG A 80 -16.79 -15.09 4.66
N ILE A 81 -18.09 -14.78 4.71
CA ILE A 81 -18.59 -13.41 4.50
C ILE A 81 -18.10 -12.49 5.61
N GLY A 82 -18.15 -12.94 6.88
CA GLY A 82 -17.65 -12.18 8.03
C GLY A 82 -16.18 -11.80 7.87
N LEU A 83 -15.32 -12.74 7.49
CA LEU A 83 -13.90 -12.46 7.19
C LEU A 83 -13.72 -11.54 5.99
N GLY A 84 -14.49 -11.72 4.91
CA GLY A 84 -14.44 -10.86 3.73
C GLY A 84 -14.77 -9.40 4.06
N VAL A 85 -15.86 -9.15 4.78
CA VAL A 85 -16.25 -7.80 5.21
C VAL A 85 -15.23 -7.21 6.18
N THR A 86 -14.76 -7.99 7.15
CA THR A 86 -13.79 -7.53 8.16
C THR A 86 -12.45 -7.15 7.53
N THR A 87 -11.95 -7.94 6.57
CA THR A 87 -10.68 -7.66 5.87
C THR A 87 -10.80 -6.44 4.96
N LEU A 88 -11.92 -6.26 4.25
CA LEU A 88 -12.22 -5.03 3.50
C LEU A 88 -12.23 -3.80 4.41
N MET A 89 -12.97 -3.85 5.51
CA MET A 89 -13.03 -2.75 6.47
C MET A 89 -11.64 -2.43 7.02
N SER A 90 -10.88 -3.45 7.43
CA SER A 90 -9.52 -3.28 7.97
C SER A 90 -8.57 -2.63 6.96
N ALA A 91 -8.63 -3.06 5.69
CA ALA A 91 -7.82 -2.48 4.62
C ALA A 91 -8.20 -1.02 4.35
N THR A 92 -9.50 -0.69 4.33
CA THR A 92 -9.98 0.70 4.17
C THR A 92 -9.54 1.58 5.34
N THR A 93 -9.68 1.11 6.59
CA THR A 93 -9.22 1.84 7.77
C THR A 93 -7.71 2.08 7.72
N PHE A 94 -6.94 1.06 7.35
CA PHE A 94 -5.49 1.18 7.20
C PHE A 94 -5.10 2.19 6.10
N HIS A 95 -5.78 2.16 4.95
CA HIS A 95 -5.52 3.11 3.86
C HIS A 95 -5.84 4.55 4.28
N LEU A 96 -6.93 4.77 5.01
CA LEU A 96 -7.26 6.09 5.57
C LEU A 96 -6.19 6.58 6.56
N ALA A 97 -5.65 5.69 7.39
CA ALA A 97 -4.55 6.01 8.30
C ALA A 97 -3.24 6.32 7.56
N LEU A 98 -2.99 5.69 6.41
CA LEU A 98 -1.87 6.05 5.53
C LEU A 98 -2.07 7.44 4.91
N LEU A 99 -3.28 7.71 4.40
CA LEU A 99 -3.62 8.97 3.76
C LEU A 99 -3.58 10.16 4.74
N SER A 100 -3.96 9.97 6.00
CA SER A 100 -3.91 11.04 7.00
C SER A 100 -2.48 11.49 7.35
N GLY A 101 -1.47 10.66 7.05
CA GLY A 101 -0.06 10.99 7.23
C GLY A 101 0.58 11.75 6.06
N ILE A 102 -0.17 12.01 4.98
CA ILE A 102 0.33 12.64 3.75
C ILE A 102 -0.59 13.83 3.40
N PRO A 103 -0.04 14.98 2.96
CA PRO A 103 -0.88 16.07 2.45
C PRO A 103 -1.72 15.61 1.25
N PRO A 104 -2.94 16.15 1.07
CA PRO A 104 -3.79 15.80 -0.06
C PRO A 104 -3.10 16.20 -1.38
N ILE A 105 -2.92 15.22 -2.26
CA ILE A 105 -2.26 15.37 -3.56
C ILE A 105 -3.18 14.88 -4.68
N GLY A 106 -3.12 15.52 -5.84
CA GLY A 106 -4.04 15.26 -6.96
C GLY A 106 -3.69 14.06 -7.85
N TYR A 107 -2.70 13.25 -7.48
CA TYR A 107 -2.24 12.08 -8.24
C TYR A 107 -2.20 10.84 -7.34
N LEU A 108 -2.32 9.65 -7.96
CA LEU A 108 -2.23 8.39 -7.23
C LEU A 108 -0.79 8.08 -6.85
N THR A 109 -0.53 7.91 -5.56
CA THR A 109 0.78 7.41 -5.10
C THR A 109 0.93 5.92 -5.39
N LEU A 110 2.16 5.41 -5.30
CA LEU A 110 2.40 3.96 -5.34
C LEU A 110 1.59 3.23 -4.25
N ALA A 111 1.47 3.80 -3.06
CA ALA A 111 0.68 3.22 -1.97
C ALA A 111 -0.82 3.13 -2.32
N ASP A 112 -1.38 4.17 -2.95
CA ASP A 112 -2.78 4.16 -3.38
C ASP A 112 -3.06 3.08 -4.41
N ARG A 113 -2.19 2.97 -5.42
CA ARG A 113 -2.34 1.96 -6.47
C ARG A 113 -2.22 0.53 -5.91
N MET A 114 -1.31 0.31 -4.95
CA MET A 114 -1.19 -0.96 -4.23
C MET A 114 -2.47 -1.28 -3.43
N MET A 115 -3.01 -0.31 -2.69
CA MET A 115 -4.26 -0.50 -1.94
C MET A 115 -5.46 -0.83 -2.84
N LEU A 116 -5.59 -0.17 -3.99
CA LEU A 116 -6.64 -0.48 -4.98
C LEU A 116 -6.53 -1.93 -5.51
N SER A 117 -5.32 -2.44 -5.68
CA SER A 117 -5.08 -3.84 -6.06
C SER A 117 -5.55 -4.80 -4.97
N ILE A 118 -5.29 -4.47 -3.70
CA ILE A 118 -5.74 -5.25 -2.54
C ILE A 118 -7.26 -5.25 -2.42
N TYR A 119 -7.92 -4.11 -2.63
CA TYR A 119 -9.38 -4.05 -2.68
C TYR A 119 -9.97 -4.94 -3.76
N THR A 120 -9.33 -4.99 -4.93
CA THR A 120 -9.73 -5.87 -6.03
C THR A 120 -9.64 -7.35 -5.61
N ILE A 121 -8.57 -7.75 -4.91
CA ILE A 121 -8.39 -9.11 -4.38
C ILE A 121 -9.45 -9.46 -3.33
N PHE A 122 -9.77 -8.52 -2.45
CA PHE A 122 -10.75 -8.76 -1.37
C PHE A 122 -12.17 -8.79 -1.90
N LEU A 123 -12.50 -7.91 -2.85
CA LEU A 123 -13.76 -7.94 -3.57
C LEU A 123 -13.92 -9.28 -4.31
N TYR A 124 -12.87 -9.76 -4.98
CA TYR A 124 -12.87 -11.08 -5.61
C TYR A 124 -13.17 -12.20 -4.60
N ASN A 125 -12.51 -12.20 -3.44
CA ASN A 125 -12.76 -13.15 -2.36
C ASN A 125 -14.22 -13.15 -1.90
N LEU A 126 -14.78 -11.95 -1.71
CA LEU A 126 -16.15 -11.77 -1.27
C LEU A 126 -17.14 -12.27 -2.33
N LEU A 127 -16.93 -11.92 -3.61
CA LEU A 127 -17.74 -12.39 -4.73
C LEU A 127 -17.74 -13.92 -4.84
N VAL A 128 -16.56 -14.54 -4.70
CA VAL A 128 -16.43 -16.01 -4.69
C VAL A 128 -17.21 -16.61 -3.51
N SER A 129 -17.12 -16.02 -2.32
CA SER A 129 -17.82 -16.51 -1.12
C SER A 129 -19.34 -16.41 -1.26
N VAL A 130 -19.85 -15.31 -1.80
CA VAL A 130 -21.29 -15.12 -2.09
C VAL A 130 -21.77 -16.11 -3.16
N TYR A 131 -20.98 -16.32 -4.21
CA TYR A 131 -21.33 -17.30 -5.25
C TYR A 131 -21.36 -18.73 -4.71
N ILE A 132 -20.39 -19.10 -3.86
CA ILE A 132 -20.36 -20.39 -3.16
C ILE A 132 -21.60 -20.56 -2.29
N MET A 133 -22.01 -19.54 -1.53
CA MET A 133 -23.23 -19.57 -0.73
C MET A 133 -24.45 -19.92 -1.59
N LYS A 134 -24.63 -19.24 -2.73
CA LYS A 134 -25.72 -19.54 -3.67
C LYS A 134 -25.70 -20.99 -4.20
N LEU A 135 -24.52 -21.56 -4.45
CA LEU A 135 -24.40 -22.97 -4.87
C LEU A 135 -24.76 -23.94 -3.74
N VAL A 136 -24.36 -23.62 -2.50
CA VAL A 136 -24.72 -24.43 -1.33
C VAL A 136 -26.23 -24.38 -1.08
N ASP A 137 -26.86 -23.20 -1.18
CA ASP A 137 -28.32 -23.03 -1.02
C ASP A 137 -29.12 -23.82 -2.07
N THR A 138 -28.59 -23.96 -3.28
CA THR A 138 -29.18 -24.77 -4.37
C THR A 138 -28.86 -26.28 -4.27
N LYS A 139 -28.35 -26.73 -3.11
CA LYS A 139 -27.96 -28.13 -2.82
C LYS A 139 -26.84 -28.69 -3.72
N LYS A 140 -26.05 -27.83 -4.37
CA LYS A 140 -24.93 -28.19 -5.26
C LYS A 140 -23.58 -28.13 -4.52
N ALA A 141 -23.48 -28.87 -3.42
CA ALA A 141 -22.31 -28.82 -2.53
C ALA A 141 -20.99 -29.25 -3.22
N GLU A 142 -21.04 -30.24 -4.11
CA GLU A 142 -19.86 -30.66 -4.88
C GLU A 142 -19.38 -29.58 -5.86
N GLU A 143 -20.30 -28.91 -6.54
CA GLU A 143 -19.97 -27.80 -7.46
C GLU A 143 -19.34 -26.65 -6.68
N ALA A 144 -19.85 -26.34 -5.48
CA ALA A 144 -19.29 -25.32 -4.60
C ALA A 144 -17.84 -25.63 -4.19
N GLN A 145 -17.53 -26.88 -3.87
CA GLN A 145 -16.14 -27.29 -3.55
C GLN A 145 -15.22 -27.22 -4.77
N LYS A 146 -15.68 -27.68 -5.94
CA LYS A 146 -14.92 -27.59 -7.20
C LYS A 146 -14.63 -26.12 -7.56
N PHE A 147 -15.62 -25.25 -7.40
CA PHE A 147 -15.49 -23.82 -7.64
C PHE A 147 -14.51 -23.16 -6.66
N ASN A 148 -14.60 -23.46 -5.36
CA ASN A 148 -13.66 -22.94 -4.36
C ASN A 148 -12.20 -23.28 -4.71
N LYS A 149 -11.92 -24.55 -5.08
CA LYS A 149 -10.59 -24.98 -5.51
C LYS A 149 -10.13 -24.27 -6.78
N LYS A 150 -11.03 -24.09 -7.75
CA LYS A 150 -10.72 -23.37 -9.00
C LYS A 150 -10.40 -21.90 -8.73
N ALA A 151 -11.23 -21.22 -7.92
CA ALA A 151 -11.03 -19.82 -7.54
C ALA A 151 -9.71 -19.63 -6.76
N ALA A 152 -9.40 -20.51 -5.81
CA ALA A 152 -8.12 -20.49 -5.08
C ALA A 152 -6.90 -20.64 -6.01
N LYS A 153 -7.02 -21.39 -7.12
CA LYS A 153 -5.95 -21.51 -8.13
C LYS A 153 -5.83 -20.30 -9.06
N ILE A 154 -6.93 -19.60 -9.33
CA ILE A 154 -6.95 -18.37 -10.15
C ILE A 154 -6.36 -17.19 -9.38
N LEU A 155 -6.55 -17.18 -8.06
CA LEU A 155 -6.10 -16.11 -7.18
C LEU A 155 -4.61 -15.73 -7.29
N PRO A 156 -3.62 -16.64 -7.26
CA PRO A 156 -2.22 -16.26 -7.42
C PRO A 156 -1.95 -15.64 -8.81
N ILE A 157 -2.66 -16.08 -9.85
CA ILE A 157 -2.55 -15.50 -11.20
C ILE A 157 -3.07 -14.06 -11.17
N LEU A 158 -4.20 -13.81 -10.51
CA LEU A 158 -4.74 -12.46 -10.32
C LEU A 158 -3.76 -11.56 -9.55
N ILE A 159 -3.16 -12.06 -8.47
CA ILE A 159 -2.17 -11.32 -7.68
C ILE A 159 -0.95 -10.97 -8.54
N ILE A 160 -0.39 -11.93 -9.26
CA ILE A 160 0.78 -11.70 -10.14
C ILE A 160 0.44 -10.70 -11.24
N ALA A 161 -0.74 -10.81 -11.87
CA ALA A 161 -1.17 -9.87 -12.90
C ALA A 161 -1.28 -8.44 -12.34
N LEU A 162 -1.88 -8.26 -11.16
CA LEU A 162 -1.96 -6.96 -10.49
C LEU A 162 -0.56 -6.43 -10.14
N LEU A 163 0.36 -7.26 -9.67
CA LEU A 163 1.73 -6.86 -9.38
C LEU A 163 2.48 -6.41 -10.64
N ILE A 164 2.33 -7.11 -11.75
CA ILE A 164 2.95 -6.71 -13.04
C ILE A 164 2.42 -5.34 -13.47
N ILE A 165 1.10 -5.12 -13.37
CA ILE A 165 0.50 -3.83 -13.71
C ILE A 165 1.14 -2.69 -12.89
N GLN A 166 1.39 -2.90 -11.60
CA GLN A 166 2.04 -1.90 -10.74
C GLN A 166 3.50 -1.61 -11.14
N LEU A 167 4.21 -2.60 -11.69
CA LEU A 167 5.61 -2.43 -12.13
C LEU A 167 5.71 -1.74 -13.50
N THR A 168 4.66 -1.81 -14.33
CA THR A 168 4.65 -1.26 -15.69
C THR A 168 4.18 0.20 -15.79
N ILE A 169 3.59 0.76 -14.72
CA ILE A 169 3.01 2.12 -14.69
C ILE A 169 3.80 2.99 -13.72
#